data_AF-A0A369B4T4-F1
#
_entry.id   AF-A0A369B4T4-F1
#
_cell.length_a   1.000
_cell.length_b   1.000
_cell.length_c   1.000
_cell.angle_alpha   90.00
_cell.angle_beta   90.00
_cell.angle_gamma   90.00
#
_symmetry.space_group_name_H-M   'P 1'
#
loop_
_entity.id
_entity.type
_entity.pdbx_description
1 polymer ?
#
loop_
_entity_poly.entity_id
_entity_poly.type
_entity_poly.pdbx_seq_one_letter_code
_entity_poly.pdbx_strand_id
1 'polypeptide(L)'
;MDKERSIPFEYLFKTLFHNEISQMMNDLHKPPQLTQKNYLTITEVSTMSGIGTYTLRQLTFARAMPHRKVKSRIIFDKIEIMDTIDNFKNRGWHDPDKDWDVSRVQSQIESFHKQKEEPPLIEDIFRSLIKEELATFSEDILNYTKKDRESYYGRTVLTIKEASKHFRTSPATIYSLIKDEGMPHFKIQSRFYIVLEEAEAYLWRETAKSYALQGNIYWQRILQRLDWEESERKSAYERALKRLEDKY
;
A
#
# COMPACT_ATOMS: atom_id res chain seq x y z
N MET A 1 13.11 -57.03 -25.32
CA MET A 1 12.06 -56.10 -25.79
C MET A 1 10.86 -56.31 -24.89
N ASP A 2 10.74 -55.54 -23.81
CA ASP A 2 9.53 -55.57 -22.98
C ASP A 2 8.89 -54.19 -23.05
N LYS A 3 7.68 -54.18 -23.63
CA LYS A 3 6.86 -53.00 -23.87
C LYS A 3 6.42 -52.41 -22.53
N GLU A 4 6.79 -51.16 -22.28
CA GLU A 4 6.20 -50.33 -21.23
C GLU A 4 4.68 -50.31 -21.41
N ARG A 5 3.96 -50.94 -20.48
CA ARG A 5 2.50 -50.88 -20.42
C ARG A 5 2.12 -49.52 -19.86
N SER A 6 1.68 -48.60 -20.72
CA SER A 6 1.10 -47.34 -20.31
C SER A 6 -0.15 -47.60 -19.45
N ILE A 7 -0.06 -47.36 -18.14
CA ILE A 7 -1.21 -47.44 -17.24
C ILE A 7 -2.14 -46.28 -17.61
N PRO A 8 -3.40 -46.55 -18.00
CA PRO A 8 -4.32 -45.49 -18.37
C PRO A 8 -4.59 -44.58 -17.17
N PHE A 9 -4.59 -43.27 -17.41
CA PHE A 9 -4.80 -42.22 -16.40
C PHE A 9 -6.04 -42.47 -15.53
N GLU A 10 -7.10 -43.01 -16.12
CA GLU A 10 -8.35 -43.38 -15.45
C GLU A 10 -8.13 -44.34 -14.28
N TYR A 11 -7.18 -45.28 -14.40
CA TYR A 11 -6.85 -46.22 -13.34
C TYR A 11 -6.17 -45.50 -12.16
N LEU A 12 -5.20 -44.62 -12.45
CA LEU A 12 -4.53 -43.81 -11.43
C LEU A 12 -5.50 -42.88 -10.70
N PHE A 13 -6.37 -42.22 -11.46
CA PHE A 13 -7.38 -41.32 -10.91
C PHE A 13 -8.35 -42.07 -9.98
N LYS A 14 -8.82 -43.25 -10.40
CA LYS A 14 -9.69 -44.10 -9.58
C LYS A 14 -9.02 -44.56 -8.30
N THR A 15 -7.72 -44.87 -8.34
CA THR A 15 -6.97 -45.28 -7.14
C THR A 15 -6.76 -44.13 -6.15
N LEU A 16 -6.45 -42.92 -6.64
CA LEU A 16 -6.32 -41.73 -5.78
C LEU A 16 -7.65 -41.42 -5.08
N PHE A 17 -8.74 -41.36 -5.86
CA PHE A 17 -10.06 -41.07 -5.31
C PHE A 17 -10.52 -42.11 -4.27
N HIS A 18 -10.23 -43.38 -4.51
CA HIS A 18 -10.56 -44.44 -3.55
C HIS A 18 -9.77 -44.28 -2.24
N ASN A 19 -8.47 -43.98 -2.33
CA ASN A 19 -7.63 -43.77 -1.15
C ASN A 19 -8.07 -42.57 -0.33
N GLU A 20 -8.41 -41.44 -0.97
CA GLU A 20 -8.89 -40.23 -0.29
C GLU A 20 -10.21 -40.50 0.46
N ILE A 21 -11.17 -41.16 -0.20
CA ILE A 21 -12.47 -41.49 0.41
C ILE A 21 -12.29 -42.47 1.56
N SER A 22 -11.43 -43.48 1.40
CA SER A 22 -11.14 -44.45 2.45
C SER A 22 -10.48 -43.81 3.68
N GLN A 23 -9.56 -42.86 3.49
CA GLN A 23 -8.98 -42.09 4.60
C GLN A 23 -10.05 -41.26 5.33
N MET A 24 -10.89 -40.54 4.57
CA MET A 24 -11.96 -39.73 5.15
C MET A 24 -12.97 -40.57 5.96
N MET A 25 -13.34 -41.76 5.45
CA MET A 25 -14.20 -42.72 6.16
C MET A 25 -13.55 -43.24 7.45
N ASN A 26 -12.25 -43.54 7.41
CA ASN A 26 -11.51 -44.01 8.58
C ASN A 26 -11.40 -42.93 9.66
N ASP A 27 -11.24 -41.67 9.28
CA ASP A 27 -11.22 -40.56 10.23
C ASP A 27 -12.59 -40.30 10.87
N LEU A 28 -13.68 -40.51 10.13
CA LEU A 28 -15.05 -40.44 10.66
C LEU A 28 -15.38 -41.58 11.63
N HIS A 29 -14.74 -42.75 11.51
CA HIS A 29 -14.97 -43.91 12.36
C HIS A 29 -14.10 -43.94 13.63
N LYS A 30 -13.17 -42.99 13.80
CA LYS A 30 -12.38 -42.90 15.03
C LYS A 30 -13.27 -42.42 16.19
N PRO A 31 -13.41 -43.19 17.28
CA PRO A 31 -14.21 -42.75 18.42
C PRO A 31 -13.60 -41.47 19.03
N PRO A 32 -14.43 -40.51 19.49
CA PRO A 32 -13.93 -39.30 20.11
C PRO A 32 -13.13 -39.65 21.36
N GLN A 33 -11.84 -39.34 21.35
CA GLN A 33 -10.99 -39.49 22.52
C GLN A 33 -11.58 -38.62 23.64
N LEU A 34 -11.83 -39.24 24.81
CA LEU A 34 -12.23 -38.54 26.03
C LEU A 34 -11.16 -37.50 26.37
N THR A 35 -11.41 -36.25 26.00
CA THR A 35 -10.51 -35.15 26.28
C THR A 35 -10.42 -34.97 27.79
N GLN A 36 -9.20 -35.07 28.33
CA GLN A 36 -8.93 -34.73 29.72
C GLN A 36 -9.46 -33.31 29.98
N LYS A 37 -10.07 -33.10 31.14
CA LYS A 37 -10.65 -31.79 31.50
C LYS A 37 -9.53 -30.75 31.54
N ASN A 38 -9.45 -29.91 30.51
CA ASN A 38 -8.42 -28.87 30.38
C ASN A 38 -8.60 -27.71 31.36
N TYR A 39 -9.81 -27.56 31.93
CA TYR A 39 -10.16 -26.42 32.76
C TYR A 39 -10.42 -26.81 34.22
N LEU A 40 -9.77 -26.10 35.13
CA LEU A 40 -9.90 -26.23 36.57
C LEU A 40 -10.73 -25.08 37.15
N THR A 41 -11.44 -25.38 38.23
CA THR A 41 -12.16 -24.41 39.06
C THR A 41 -11.28 -23.88 40.18
N ILE A 42 -11.65 -22.74 40.77
CA ILE A 42 -10.89 -22.16 41.90
C ILE A 42 -10.77 -23.09 43.11
N THR A 43 -11.76 -23.95 43.32
CA THR A 43 -11.74 -24.96 44.39
C THR A 43 -10.74 -26.07 44.09
N GLU A 44 -10.68 -26.55 42.83
CA GLU A 44 -9.70 -27.54 42.39
C GLU A 44 -8.26 -26.96 42.42
N VAL A 45 -8.08 -25.69 42.03
CA VAL A 45 -6.78 -25.02 42.15
C VAL A 45 -6.37 -24.81 43.60
N SER A 46 -7.33 -24.50 44.49
CA SER A 46 -7.07 -24.35 45.93
C SER A 46 -6.61 -25.65 46.57
N THR A 47 -7.25 -26.78 46.26
CA THR A 47 -6.82 -28.09 46.76
C THR A 47 -5.48 -28.51 46.19
N MET A 48 -5.21 -28.20 44.92
CA MET A 48 -3.94 -28.53 44.28
C MET A 48 -2.77 -27.69 44.82
N SER A 49 -2.96 -26.38 45.03
CA SER A 49 -1.90 -25.45 45.44
C SER A 49 -1.72 -25.32 46.96
N GLY A 50 -2.74 -25.69 47.75
CA GLY A 50 -2.77 -25.41 49.20
C GLY A 50 -3.05 -23.94 49.54
N ILE A 51 -3.27 -23.08 48.54
CA ILE A 51 -3.61 -21.66 48.73
C ILE A 51 -5.11 -21.53 48.99
N GLY A 52 -5.48 -20.76 50.01
CA GLY A 52 -6.88 -20.48 50.33
C GLY A 52 -7.62 -19.81 49.16
N THR A 53 -8.88 -20.17 48.96
CA THR A 53 -9.71 -19.62 47.86
C THR A 53 -9.83 -18.10 47.88
N TYR A 54 -9.76 -17.46 49.07
CA TYR A 54 -9.75 -16.00 49.21
C TYR A 54 -8.52 -15.37 48.56
N THR A 55 -7.33 -15.90 48.88
CA THR A 55 -6.06 -15.43 48.32
C THR A 55 -6.00 -15.67 46.82
N LEU A 56 -6.49 -16.82 46.33
CA LEU A 56 -6.61 -17.08 44.89
C LEU A 56 -7.52 -16.06 44.19
N ARG A 57 -8.63 -15.64 44.82
CA ARG A 57 -9.46 -14.56 44.27
C ARG A 57 -8.71 -13.24 44.19
N GLN A 58 -7.95 -12.88 45.23
CA GLN A 58 -7.14 -11.67 45.20
C GLN A 58 -6.08 -11.72 44.10
N LEU A 59 -5.41 -12.86 43.92
CA LEU A 59 -4.43 -13.06 42.86
C LEU A 59 -5.07 -12.95 41.46
N THR A 60 -6.27 -13.50 41.27
CA THR A 60 -7.01 -13.32 40.01
C THR A 60 -7.42 -11.87 39.78
N PHE A 61 -7.85 -11.15 40.83
CA PHE A 61 -8.22 -9.74 40.73
C PHE A 61 -7.02 -8.86 40.39
N ALA A 62 -5.87 -9.13 41.01
CA ALA A 62 -4.60 -8.46 40.74
C ALA A 62 -3.97 -8.87 39.40
N ARG A 63 -4.60 -9.76 38.62
CA ARG A 63 -4.07 -10.34 37.37
C ARG A 63 -2.71 -11.04 37.54
N ALA A 64 -2.41 -11.50 38.76
CA ALA A 64 -1.17 -12.20 39.10
C ALA A 64 -1.23 -13.70 38.76
N MET A 65 -2.39 -14.23 38.38
CA MET A 65 -2.56 -15.60 37.88
C MET A 65 -3.28 -15.62 36.53
N PRO A 66 -2.84 -16.44 35.57
CA PRO A 66 -3.52 -16.61 34.30
C PRO A 66 -4.88 -17.27 34.54
N HIS A 67 -5.95 -16.59 34.16
CA HIS A 67 -7.31 -17.05 34.41
C HIS A 67 -8.26 -16.61 33.31
N ARG A 68 -9.35 -17.35 33.13
CA ARG A 68 -10.44 -16.99 32.22
C ARG A 68 -11.73 -16.82 32.99
N LYS A 69 -12.50 -15.80 32.63
CA LYS A 69 -13.81 -15.54 33.22
C LYS A 69 -14.90 -15.97 32.26
N VAL A 70 -15.65 -17.02 32.61
CA VAL A 70 -16.82 -17.49 31.85
C VAL A 70 -18.07 -17.11 32.64
N LYS A 71 -18.78 -16.08 32.17
CA LYS A 71 -19.89 -15.42 32.87
C LYS A 71 -19.45 -14.91 34.25
N SER A 72 -19.90 -15.57 35.33
CA SER A 72 -19.57 -15.25 36.72
C SER A 72 -18.49 -16.17 37.32
N ARG A 73 -18.04 -17.20 36.59
CA ARG A 73 -17.11 -18.22 37.10
C ARG A 73 -15.70 -17.95 36.60
N ILE A 74 -14.73 -18.12 37.50
CA ILE A 74 -13.30 -18.09 37.18
C ILE A 74 -12.88 -19.53 36.91
N ILE A 75 -12.31 -19.76 35.74
CA ILE A 75 -11.73 -21.03 35.32
C ILE A 75 -10.26 -20.83 34.95
N PHE A 76 -9.51 -21.91 35.04
CA PHE A 76 -8.08 -21.94 34.95
C PHE A 76 -7.66 -22.99 33.95
N ASP A 77 -6.75 -22.68 33.04
CA ASP A 77 -6.20 -23.70 32.15
C ASP A 77 -5.19 -24.54 32.93
N LYS A 78 -5.36 -25.86 32.92
CA LYS A 78 -4.53 -26.77 33.70
C LYS A 78 -3.07 -26.70 33.25
N ILE A 79 -2.82 -26.60 31.94
CA ILE A 79 -1.46 -26.62 31.38
C ILE A 79 -0.72 -25.36 31.79
N GLU A 80 -1.37 -24.21 31.68
CA GLU A 80 -0.78 -22.89 31.96
C GLU A 80 -0.46 -22.68 33.45
N ILE A 81 -1.22 -23.33 34.34
CA ILE A 81 -1.12 -23.09 35.79
C ILE A 81 -0.29 -24.15 36.51
N MET A 82 -0.15 -25.36 35.97
CA MET A 82 0.62 -26.41 36.63
C MET A 82 2.04 -25.96 37.00
N ASP A 83 2.75 -25.30 36.08
CA ASP A 83 4.10 -24.80 36.32
C ASP A 83 4.13 -23.79 37.48
N THR A 84 3.15 -22.89 37.55
CA THR A 84 3.06 -21.91 38.65
C THR A 84 2.72 -22.54 39.99
N ILE A 85 1.88 -23.58 40.01
CA ILE A 85 1.53 -24.32 41.23
C ILE A 85 2.74 -25.12 41.72
N ASP A 86 3.46 -25.78 40.83
CA ASP A 86 4.62 -26.60 41.17
C ASP A 86 5.77 -25.72 41.66
N ASN A 87 6.01 -24.57 41.00
CA ASN A 87 6.96 -23.57 41.49
C ASN A 87 6.59 -23.06 42.89
N PHE A 88 5.32 -22.75 43.13
CA PHE A 88 4.85 -22.32 44.44
C PHE A 88 5.00 -23.41 45.51
N LYS A 89 4.71 -24.67 45.20
CA LYS A 89 4.91 -25.79 46.14
C LYS A 89 6.37 -25.98 46.53
N ASN A 90 7.27 -25.82 45.56
CA ASN A 90 8.69 -26.09 45.76
C ASN A 90 9.42 -24.93 46.45
N ARG A 91 9.06 -23.68 46.12
CA ARG A 91 9.78 -22.46 46.58
C ARG A 91 8.99 -21.61 47.58
N GLY A 92 7.68 -21.82 47.70
CA GLY A 92 6.80 -21.02 48.53
C GLY A 92 6.72 -19.55 48.07
N TRP A 93 6.65 -18.62 49.03
CA TRP A 93 6.72 -17.17 48.77
C TRP A 93 8.15 -16.62 48.74
N HIS A 94 9.16 -17.49 48.89
CA HIS A 94 10.55 -17.08 48.88
C HIS A 94 11.11 -17.24 47.46
N ASP A 95 11.73 -16.18 46.97
CA ASP A 95 12.36 -16.13 45.65
C ASP A 95 13.89 -16.17 45.80
N PRO A 96 14.50 -17.34 46.07
CA PRO A 96 15.94 -17.46 46.29
C PRO A 96 16.75 -17.13 45.03
N ASP A 97 16.15 -17.28 43.84
CA ASP A 97 16.81 -17.12 42.55
C ASP A 97 16.57 -15.74 41.89
N LYS A 98 15.81 -14.84 42.56
CA LYS A 98 15.37 -13.53 42.01
C LYS A 98 14.64 -13.66 40.67
N ASP A 99 13.84 -14.72 40.51
CA ASP A 99 13.04 -14.95 39.31
C ASP A 99 11.77 -14.08 39.29
N TRP A 100 11.32 -13.58 40.44
CA TRP A 100 10.15 -12.71 40.62
C TRP A 100 10.53 -11.25 40.90
N ASP A 101 11.80 -10.89 40.74
CA ASP A 101 12.26 -9.51 40.87
C ASP A 101 11.49 -8.62 39.88
N VAL A 102 10.63 -7.76 40.42
CA VAL A 102 9.69 -6.93 39.66
C VAL A 102 10.42 -6.08 38.62
N SER A 103 11.62 -5.60 38.94
CA SER A 103 12.43 -4.82 38.01
C SER A 103 12.95 -5.66 36.84
N ARG A 104 13.36 -6.90 37.11
CA ARG A 104 13.80 -7.86 36.08
C ARG A 104 12.63 -8.26 35.18
N VAL A 105 11.48 -8.60 35.76
CA VAL A 105 10.26 -8.96 35.02
C VAL A 105 9.75 -7.78 34.19
N GLN A 106 9.77 -6.55 34.73
CA GLN A 106 9.44 -5.34 33.98
C GLN A 106 10.38 -5.13 32.79
N SER A 107 11.70 -5.29 32.98
CA SER A 107 12.67 -5.19 31.89
C SER A 107 12.50 -6.27 30.83
N GLN A 108 12.09 -7.49 31.23
CA GLN A 108 11.75 -8.56 30.30
C GLN A 108 10.46 -8.25 29.54
N ILE A 109 9.40 -7.78 30.21
CA ILE A 109 8.16 -7.33 29.57
C ILE A 109 8.43 -6.22 28.56
N GLU A 110 9.23 -5.22 28.92
CA GLU A 110 9.67 -4.17 28.00
C GLU A 110 10.46 -4.73 26.81
N SER A 111 11.31 -5.73 27.02
CA SER A 111 12.03 -6.41 25.94
C SER A 111 11.11 -7.23 25.02
N PHE A 112 10.05 -7.85 25.55
CA PHE A 112 9.01 -8.53 24.77
C PHE A 112 8.16 -7.54 23.96
N HIS A 113 7.91 -6.34 24.49
CA HIS A 113 7.26 -5.26 23.74
C HIS A 113 8.17 -4.66 22.67
N LYS A 114 9.50 -4.62 22.88
CA LYS A 114 10.47 -4.16 21.87
C LYS A 114 10.70 -5.18 20.74
N GLN A 115 10.53 -6.48 21.00
CA GLN A 115 10.72 -7.53 19.99
C GLN A 115 9.45 -7.90 19.21
N LYS A 116 8.28 -7.44 19.65
CA LYS A 116 7.05 -7.48 18.84
C LYS A 116 6.96 -6.21 17.99
N GLU A 117 7.68 -6.18 16.86
CA GLU A 117 6.98 -5.71 15.67
C GLU A 117 5.82 -6.69 15.49
N GLU A 118 4.59 -6.22 15.69
CA GLU A 118 3.40 -7.05 15.51
C GLU A 118 3.51 -7.67 14.10
N PRO A 119 3.35 -9.01 13.95
CA PRO A 119 3.20 -9.58 12.63
C PRO A 119 2.06 -8.79 11.96
N PRO A 120 2.28 -8.19 10.79
CA PRO A 120 1.30 -7.30 10.20
C PRO A 120 -0.01 -8.07 10.15
N LEU A 121 -1.06 -7.48 10.73
CA LEU A 121 -2.39 -8.08 10.72
C LEU A 121 -2.72 -8.47 9.28
N ILE A 122 -3.50 -9.52 9.08
CA ILE A 122 -3.94 -9.90 7.73
C ILE A 122 -4.55 -8.68 7.00
N GLU A 123 -5.22 -7.79 7.74
CA GLU A 123 -5.69 -6.49 7.25
C GLU A 123 -4.59 -5.50 6.85
N ASP A 124 -3.45 -5.47 7.53
CA ASP A 124 -2.29 -4.65 7.16
C ASP A 124 -1.57 -5.22 5.94
N ILE A 125 -1.52 -6.55 5.80
CA ILE A 125 -1.05 -7.23 4.58
C ILE A 125 -2.02 -6.96 3.42
N PHE A 126 -3.34 -7.03 3.64
CA PHE A 126 -4.31 -6.66 2.62
C PHE A 126 -4.24 -5.17 2.29
N ARG A 127 -4.02 -4.28 3.28
CA ARG A 127 -3.82 -2.85 3.04
C ARG A 127 -2.53 -2.57 2.30
N SER A 128 -1.44 -3.28 2.57
CA SER A 128 -0.20 -3.12 1.83
C SER A 128 -0.34 -3.65 0.41
N LEU A 129 -0.99 -4.80 0.23
CA LEU A 129 -1.25 -5.40 -1.09
C LEU A 129 -2.20 -4.52 -1.91
N ILE A 130 -3.27 -3.99 -1.31
CA ILE A 130 -4.16 -3.02 -1.95
C ILE A 130 -3.43 -1.71 -2.24
N LYS A 131 -2.53 -1.24 -1.37
CA LYS A 131 -1.72 -0.05 -1.63
C LYS A 131 -0.72 -0.26 -2.77
N GLU A 132 -0.08 -1.42 -2.82
CA GLU A 132 0.83 -1.80 -3.91
C GLU A 132 0.06 -1.94 -5.21
N GLU A 133 -1.06 -2.66 -5.22
CA GLU A 133 -1.94 -2.82 -6.40
C GLU A 133 -2.56 -1.49 -6.84
N LEU A 134 -2.94 -0.60 -5.92
CA LEU A 134 -3.40 0.74 -6.26
C LEU A 134 -2.25 1.64 -6.76
N ALA A 135 -1.02 1.43 -6.28
CA ALA A 135 0.15 2.15 -6.76
C ALA A 135 0.53 1.69 -8.17
N THR A 136 0.60 0.38 -8.42
CA THR A 136 0.79 -0.18 -9.77
C THR A 136 -0.36 0.21 -10.69
N PHE A 137 -1.61 0.11 -10.25
CA PHE A 137 -2.77 0.57 -11.04
C PHE A 137 -2.73 2.07 -11.31
N SER A 138 -2.29 2.90 -10.35
CA SER A 138 -2.10 4.33 -10.56
C SER A 138 -0.94 4.62 -11.52
N GLU A 139 0.14 3.87 -11.45
CA GLU A 139 1.28 3.98 -12.38
C GLU A 139 0.88 3.51 -13.79
N ASP A 140 0.08 2.45 -13.89
CA ASP A 140 -0.47 1.95 -15.14
C ASP A 140 -1.47 2.94 -15.74
N ILE A 141 -2.36 3.54 -14.94
CA ILE A 141 -3.21 4.65 -15.39
C ILE A 141 -2.36 5.85 -15.79
N LEU A 142 -1.30 6.20 -15.06
CA LEU A 142 -0.39 7.27 -15.44
C LEU A 142 0.35 6.95 -16.74
N ASN A 143 0.70 5.70 -16.99
CA ASN A 143 1.38 5.27 -18.21
C ASN A 143 0.43 5.19 -19.41
N TYR A 144 -0.81 4.72 -19.21
CA TYR A 144 -1.88 4.76 -20.22
C TYR A 144 -2.29 6.19 -20.53
N THR A 145 -2.49 7.02 -19.51
CA THR A 145 -2.81 8.44 -19.70
C THR A 145 -1.63 9.21 -20.25
N LYS A 146 -0.37 8.87 -19.98
CA LYS A 146 0.80 9.44 -20.68
C LYS A 146 0.82 9.06 -22.16
N LYS A 147 0.57 7.79 -22.49
CA LYS A 147 0.45 7.32 -23.89
C LYS A 147 -0.65 8.04 -24.66
N ASP A 148 -1.79 8.34 -24.02
CA ASP A 148 -2.89 9.07 -24.65
C ASP A 148 -2.77 10.61 -24.52
N ARG A 149 -1.96 11.13 -23.58
CA ARG A 149 -1.68 12.58 -23.44
C ARG A 149 -0.61 13.09 -24.40
N GLU A 150 0.18 12.20 -25.01
CA GLU A 150 1.33 12.58 -25.85
C GLU A 150 1.00 12.91 -27.31
N SER A 151 -0.24 12.78 -27.79
CA SER A 151 -0.50 13.24 -29.16
C SER A 151 -1.92 13.74 -29.42
N TYR A 152 -2.13 15.04 -29.22
CA TYR A 152 -2.91 15.80 -30.18
C TYR A 152 -1.92 16.34 -31.22
N TYR A 153 -1.84 15.68 -32.39
CA TYR A 153 -0.91 16.04 -33.48
C TYR A 153 0.59 16.08 -33.12
N GLY A 154 1.04 15.28 -32.13
CA GLY A 154 2.45 15.20 -31.73
C GLY A 154 2.99 16.43 -30.98
N ARG A 155 2.10 17.23 -30.37
CA ARG A 155 2.45 18.38 -29.52
C ARG A 155 1.97 18.17 -28.09
N THR A 156 2.71 18.71 -27.13
CA THR A 156 2.43 18.54 -25.71
C THR A 156 1.34 19.51 -25.26
N VAL A 157 0.17 18.98 -24.90
CA VAL A 157 -0.96 19.79 -24.41
C VAL A 157 -1.03 19.73 -22.90
N LEU A 158 -1.03 20.89 -22.25
CA LEU A 158 -1.10 21.03 -20.79
C LEU A 158 -2.40 21.70 -20.35
N THR A 159 -2.96 21.22 -19.25
CA THR A 159 -3.98 21.97 -18.51
C THR A 159 -3.35 23.16 -17.77
N ILE A 160 -4.15 24.17 -17.37
CA ILE A 160 -3.63 25.33 -16.62
C ILE A 160 -2.84 24.92 -15.36
N LYS A 161 -3.28 23.87 -14.66
CA LYS A 161 -2.60 23.38 -13.45
C LYS A 161 -1.26 22.72 -13.76
N GLU A 162 -1.15 22.06 -14.93
CA GLU A 162 0.10 21.45 -15.38
C GLU A 162 1.06 22.52 -15.92
N ALA A 163 0.55 23.48 -16.69
CA ALA A 163 1.31 24.61 -17.19
C ALA A 163 1.87 25.48 -16.05
N SER A 164 1.08 25.75 -15.00
CA SER A 164 1.56 26.53 -13.84
C SER A 164 2.71 25.82 -13.11
N LYS A 165 2.63 24.49 -12.97
CA LYS A 165 3.72 23.68 -12.42
C LYS A 165 4.96 23.70 -13.33
N HIS A 166 4.76 23.61 -14.64
CA HIS A 166 5.83 23.63 -15.64
C HIS A 166 6.60 24.95 -15.63
N PHE A 167 5.88 26.07 -15.73
CA PHE A 167 6.46 27.42 -15.75
C PHE A 167 6.83 27.94 -14.36
N ARG A 168 6.59 27.16 -13.29
CA ARG A 168 6.84 27.53 -11.88
C ARG A 168 6.15 28.84 -11.48
N THR A 169 4.94 29.05 -11.97
CA THR A 169 4.11 30.23 -11.68
C THR A 169 2.78 29.83 -11.05
N SER A 170 2.02 30.83 -10.58
CA SER A 170 0.68 30.56 -10.05
C SER A 170 -0.31 30.32 -11.20
N PRO A 171 -1.34 29.47 -11.03
CA PRO A 171 -2.42 29.35 -12.01
C PRO A 171 -3.09 30.68 -12.37
N ALA A 172 -3.22 31.60 -11.40
CA ALA A 172 -3.75 32.94 -11.62
C ALA A 172 -2.90 33.75 -12.60
N THR A 173 -1.56 33.61 -12.51
CA THR A 173 -0.62 34.23 -13.46
C THR A 173 -0.85 33.69 -14.87
N ILE A 174 -1.04 32.38 -15.03
CA ILE A 174 -1.37 31.78 -16.34
C ILE A 174 -2.70 32.31 -16.89
N TYR A 175 -3.74 32.45 -16.05
CA TYR A 175 -5.00 33.06 -16.46
C TYR A 175 -4.85 34.53 -16.87
N SER A 176 -4.00 35.30 -16.19
CA SER A 176 -3.69 36.69 -16.57
C SER A 176 -2.93 36.74 -17.89
N LEU A 177 -1.92 35.88 -18.10
CA LEU A 177 -1.20 35.78 -19.39
C LEU A 177 -2.12 35.46 -20.57
N ILE A 178 -3.11 34.59 -20.36
CA ILE A 178 -4.14 34.28 -21.35
C ILE A 178 -5.02 35.50 -21.67
N LYS A 179 -5.37 36.30 -20.65
CA LYS A 179 -6.33 37.40 -20.77
C LYS A 179 -5.70 38.71 -21.24
N ASP A 180 -4.54 39.04 -20.71
CA ASP A 180 -3.94 40.37 -20.77
C ASP A 180 -2.83 40.45 -21.84
N GLU A 181 -2.03 39.39 -21.98
CA GLU A 181 -0.90 39.37 -22.94
C GLU A 181 -1.16 38.49 -24.18
N GLY A 182 -2.25 37.72 -24.17
CA GLY A 182 -2.70 36.94 -25.34
C GLY A 182 -1.90 35.66 -25.56
N MET A 183 -1.43 35.02 -24.48
CA MET A 183 -0.72 33.75 -24.53
C MET A 183 -1.49 32.69 -25.36
N PRO A 184 -0.85 31.97 -26.31
CA PRO A 184 -1.49 30.97 -27.14
C PRO A 184 -2.17 29.88 -26.32
N HIS A 185 -3.47 29.72 -26.54
CA HIS A 185 -4.28 28.73 -25.85
C HIS A 185 -5.46 28.34 -26.75
N PHE A 186 -6.05 27.19 -26.46
CA PHE A 186 -7.33 26.82 -27.03
C PHE A 186 -8.30 26.40 -25.93
N LYS A 187 -9.58 26.66 -26.15
CA LYS A 187 -10.63 26.40 -25.17
C LYS A 187 -11.49 25.25 -25.66
N ILE A 188 -11.58 24.19 -24.86
CA ILE A 188 -12.54 23.11 -25.06
C ILE A 188 -13.58 23.20 -23.95
N GLN A 189 -14.83 23.47 -24.33
CA GLN A 189 -15.95 23.74 -23.42
C GLN A 189 -15.63 24.87 -22.42
N SER A 190 -15.50 24.57 -21.13
CA SER A 190 -15.20 25.53 -20.07
C SER A 190 -13.72 25.56 -19.68
N ARG A 191 -12.87 24.71 -20.27
CA ARG A 191 -11.47 24.54 -19.88
C ARG A 191 -10.52 25.10 -20.94
N PHE A 192 -9.47 25.75 -20.47
CA PHE A 192 -8.36 26.23 -21.28
C PHE A 192 -7.23 25.21 -21.28
N TYR A 193 -6.69 24.98 -22.47
CA TYR A 193 -5.55 24.12 -22.73
C TYR A 193 -4.46 24.94 -23.40
N ILE A 194 -3.21 24.65 -23.02
CA ILE A 194 -2.02 25.35 -23.47
C ILE A 194 -1.17 24.35 -24.23
N VAL A 195 -0.80 24.68 -25.46
CA VAL A 195 0.21 23.94 -26.20
C VAL A 195 1.57 24.40 -25.70
N LEU A 196 2.36 23.50 -25.13
CA LEU A 196 3.61 23.85 -24.45
C LEU A 196 4.58 24.58 -25.38
N GLU A 197 4.74 24.06 -26.59
CA GLU A 197 5.73 24.55 -27.55
C GLU A 197 5.39 25.97 -28.06
N GLU A 198 4.10 26.28 -28.22
CA GLU A 198 3.62 27.61 -28.63
C GLU A 198 3.72 28.61 -27.48
N ALA A 199 3.40 28.15 -26.26
CA ALA A 199 3.53 28.93 -25.03
C ALA A 199 4.97 29.34 -24.74
N GLU A 200 5.92 28.41 -24.88
CA GLU A 200 7.34 28.71 -24.72
C GLU A 200 7.82 29.71 -25.77
N ALA A 201 7.54 29.45 -27.06
CA ALA A 201 7.92 30.37 -28.13
C ALA A 201 7.38 31.78 -27.90
N TYR A 202 6.13 31.90 -27.43
CA TYR A 202 5.53 33.16 -27.04
C TYR A 202 6.29 33.84 -25.89
N LEU A 203 6.58 33.13 -24.79
CA LEU A 203 7.32 33.69 -23.66
C LEU A 203 8.73 34.14 -24.06
N TRP A 204 9.43 33.35 -24.89
CA TRP A 204 10.73 33.73 -25.43
C TRP A 204 10.65 35.01 -26.27
N ARG A 205 9.60 35.19 -27.07
CA ARG A 205 9.37 36.42 -27.85
C ARG A 205 9.12 37.62 -26.95
N GLU A 206 8.21 37.53 -25.99
CA GLU A 206 7.90 38.66 -25.09
C GLU A 206 9.12 39.03 -24.22
N THR A 207 9.84 38.02 -23.75
CA THR A 207 11.11 38.22 -23.03
C THR A 207 12.13 38.91 -23.93
N ALA A 208 12.31 38.45 -25.17
CA ALA A 208 13.25 39.08 -26.09
C ALA A 208 12.82 40.49 -26.52
N LYS A 209 11.52 40.78 -26.68
CA LYS A 209 10.98 42.13 -26.94
C LYS A 209 11.28 43.08 -25.78
N SER A 210 11.05 42.64 -24.53
CA SER A 210 11.33 43.46 -23.35
C SER A 210 12.82 43.79 -23.22
N TYR A 211 13.72 42.84 -23.53
CA TYR A 211 15.17 43.09 -23.55
C TYR A 211 15.67 43.86 -24.79
N ALA A 212 15.01 43.74 -25.94
CA ALA A 212 15.34 44.51 -27.14
C ALA A 212 15.00 46.00 -26.98
N LEU A 213 13.91 46.32 -26.27
CA LEU A 213 13.56 47.69 -25.87
C LEU A 213 14.62 48.33 -24.95
N GLN A 214 15.40 47.52 -24.23
CA GLN A 214 16.52 47.97 -23.40
C GLN A 214 17.85 48.13 -24.17
N GLY A 215 17.85 47.96 -25.50
CA GLY A 215 19.01 48.25 -26.37
C GLY A 215 20.03 47.11 -26.52
N ASN A 216 19.68 45.86 -26.19
CA ASN A 216 20.59 44.73 -26.27
C ASN A 216 20.59 44.05 -27.66
N ILE A 217 21.71 44.16 -28.38
CA ILE A 217 21.92 43.65 -29.76
C ILE A 217 21.73 42.12 -29.87
N TYR A 218 22.04 41.36 -28.82
CA TYR A 218 21.93 39.90 -28.83
C TYR A 218 20.47 39.45 -28.94
N TRP A 219 19.57 40.09 -28.19
CA TRP A 219 18.15 39.77 -28.19
C TRP A 219 17.41 40.26 -29.44
N GLN A 220 17.86 41.36 -30.04
CA GLN A 220 17.36 41.81 -31.35
C GLN A 220 17.62 40.78 -32.47
N ARG A 221 18.80 40.13 -32.47
CA ARG A 221 19.10 39.07 -33.45
C ARG A 221 18.26 37.81 -33.23
N ILE A 222 17.97 37.47 -31.98
CA ILE A 222 17.09 36.33 -31.65
C ILE A 222 15.66 36.60 -32.10
N LEU A 223 15.13 37.81 -31.90
CA LEU A 223 13.82 38.21 -32.41
C LEU A 223 13.74 38.12 -33.94
N GLN A 224 14.73 38.68 -34.65
CA GLN A 224 14.77 38.63 -36.11
C GLN A 224 14.77 37.18 -36.64
N ARG A 225 15.45 36.27 -35.95
CA ARG A 225 15.46 34.84 -36.29
C ARG A 225 14.09 34.19 -36.05
N LEU A 226 13.44 34.48 -34.92
CA LEU A 226 12.12 33.95 -34.59
C LEU A 226 11.02 34.46 -35.54
N ASP A 227 11.10 35.74 -35.94
CA ASP A 227 10.18 36.34 -36.92
C ASP A 227 10.37 35.73 -38.32
N TRP A 228 11.62 35.44 -38.70
CA TRP A 228 11.93 34.75 -39.96
C TRP A 228 11.38 33.33 -39.98
N GLU A 229 11.56 32.54 -38.92
CA GLU A 229 11.03 31.17 -38.82
C GLU A 229 9.49 31.13 -38.88
N GLU A 230 8.80 32.13 -38.33
CA GLU A 230 7.35 32.22 -38.39
C GLU A 230 6.84 32.61 -39.79
N SER A 231 7.57 33.51 -40.47
CA SER A 231 7.30 33.84 -41.87
C SER A 231 7.49 32.62 -42.78
N GLU A 232 8.55 31.83 -42.58
CA GLU A 232 8.75 30.59 -43.32
C GLU A 232 7.61 29.60 -43.08
N ARG A 233 7.20 29.38 -41.81
CA ARG A 233 6.06 28.48 -41.49
C ARG A 233 4.76 28.92 -42.15
N LYS A 234 4.43 30.21 -42.10
CA LYS A 234 3.24 30.75 -42.78
C LYS A 234 3.31 30.52 -44.28
N SER A 235 4.46 30.81 -44.90
CA SER A 235 4.65 30.59 -46.33
C SER A 235 4.59 29.12 -46.75
N ALA A 236 5.03 28.20 -45.88
CA ALA A 236 4.98 26.76 -46.12
C ALA A 236 3.55 26.23 -45.99
N TYR A 237 2.80 26.75 -45.01
CA TYR A 237 1.39 26.45 -44.83
C TYR A 237 0.55 26.97 -46.01
N GLU A 238 0.75 28.21 -46.43
CA GLU A 238 0.10 28.78 -47.63
C GLU A 238 0.43 28.00 -48.90
N ARG A 239 1.69 27.58 -49.09
CA ARG A 239 2.10 26.71 -50.21
C ARG A 239 1.43 25.33 -50.14
N ALA A 240 1.25 24.76 -48.96
CA ALA A 240 0.56 23.49 -48.78
C ALA A 240 -0.95 23.61 -49.05
N LEU A 241 -1.57 24.70 -48.62
CA LEU A 241 -2.98 25.01 -48.86
C LEU A 241 -3.25 25.21 -50.36
N LYS A 242 -2.40 26.00 -51.03
CA LYS A 242 -2.52 26.23 -52.47
C LYS A 242 -2.37 24.95 -53.30
N ARG A 243 -1.49 24.03 -52.88
CA ARG A 243 -1.35 22.69 -53.50
C ARG A 243 -2.57 21.78 -53.31
N LEU A 244 -3.34 22.00 -52.24
CA LEU A 244 -4.60 21.27 -52.00
C LEU A 244 -5.73 21.86 -52.84
N GLU A 245 -5.76 23.19 -53.00
CA GLU A 245 -6.71 23.89 -53.87
C GLU A 245 -6.46 23.58 -55.35
N ASP A 246 -5.21 23.56 -55.82
CA ASP A 246 -4.84 23.22 -57.21
C ASP A 246 -5.03 21.72 -57.55
N LYS A 247 -5.36 20.86 -56.57
CA LYS A 247 -5.59 19.42 -56.74
C LYS A 247 -7.07 19.05 -56.94
N TYR A 248 -7.98 20.01 -56.79
CA TYR A 248 -9.41 19.92 -57.08
C TYR A 248 -9.77 20.81 -58.27
#